data_AF-A0A3Q3IRA1-F1
#
_entry.id   AF-A0A3Q3IRA1-F1
#
_cell.length_a   1.000
_cell.length_b   1.000
_cell.length_c   1.000
_cell.angle_alpha   90.00
_cell.angle_beta   90.00
_cell.angle_gamma   90.00
#
_symmetry.space_group_name_H-M   'P 1'
#
loop_
_entity.id
_entity.type
_entity.pdbx_description
1 polymer ?
#
loop_
_entity_poly.entity_id
_entity_poly.type
_entity_poly.pdbx_seq_one_letter_code
_entity_poly.pdbx_strand_id
1 'polypeptide(L)' 'MVQKVAVIGAGPSGLTSIKACLDEGLEPTCFESSNDIGGLWRFKKGRREEGRAERTSHFCINLS' A
#
# COMPACT_ATOMS: atom_id res chain seq x y z
N MET A 1 -12.34 -21.30 -2.84
CA MET A 1 -12.70 -20.07 -2.10
C MET A 1 -11.60 -19.06 -2.37
N VAL A 2 -11.95 -17.80 -2.66
CA VAL A 2 -10.96 -16.73 -2.86
C VAL A 2 -10.57 -16.16 -1.48
N GLN A 3 -9.28 -16.02 -1.21
CA GLN A 3 -8.78 -15.47 0.06
C GLN A 3 -8.71 -13.95 -0.03
N LYS A 4 -9.16 -13.26 1.03
CA LYS A 4 -9.14 -11.80 1.12
C LYS A 4 -7.84 -11.33 1.77
N VAL A 5 -7.19 -10.34 1.16
CA VAL A 5 -5.91 -9.81 1.63
C VAL A 5 -6.05 -8.33 1.94
N ALA A 6 -5.69 -7.91 3.14
CA ALA A 6 -5.57 -6.49 3.46
C ALA A 6 -4.15 -6.00 3.15
N VAL A 7 -4.04 -4.95 2.33
CA VAL A 7 -2.78 -4.26 2.01
C VAL A 7 -2.81 -2.89 2.67
N ILE A 8 -1.80 -2.58 3.49
CA ILE A 8 -1.66 -1.29 4.17
C ILE A 8 -0.59 -0.44 3.47
N GLY A 9 -1.01 0.71 2.94
CA GLY A 9 -0.20 1.64 2.16
C GLY A 9 -0.26 1.38 0.65
N ALA A 10 -0.44 2.43 -0.14
CA ALA A 10 -0.45 2.44 -1.60
C ALA A 10 0.83 3.08 -2.19
N GLY A 11 1.97 2.87 -1.51
CA GLY A 11 3.30 3.13 -2.06
C GLY A 11 3.73 2.07 -3.09
N PRO A 12 4.95 2.15 -3.63
CA PRO A 12 5.46 1.20 -4.63
C PRO A 12 5.37 -0.27 -4.18
N SER A 13 5.68 -0.51 -2.91
CA SER A 13 5.52 -1.79 -2.22
C SER A 13 4.08 -2.30 -2.23
N GLY A 14 3.13 -1.48 -1.76
CA GLY A 14 1.72 -1.85 -1.67
C GLY A 14 1.12 -2.13 -3.03
N LEU A 15 1.44 -1.32 -4.03
CA LEU A 15 1.04 -1.58 -5.42
C LEU A 15 1.61 -2.90 -5.95
N THR A 16 2.87 -3.21 -5.64
CA THR A 16 3.49 -4.50 -6.01
C THR A 16 2.82 -5.67 -5.29
N SER A 17 2.48 -5.53 -4.01
CA SER A 17 1.74 -6.55 -3.25
C SER A 17 0.34 -6.78 -3.80
N ILE A 18 -0.39 -5.73 -4.18
CA ILE A 18 -1.71 -5.84 -4.83
C ILE A 18 -1.58 -6.61 -6.14
N LYS A 19 -0.59 -6.27 -6.97
CA LYS A 19 -0.34 -6.97 -8.23
C LYS A 19 -0.07 -8.47 -8.01
N ALA A 20 0.83 -8.80 -7.08
CA ALA A 20 1.12 -10.18 -6.71
C ALA A 20 -0.12 -10.92 -6.20
N CYS A 21 -0.96 -10.27 -5.37
CA CYS A 21 -2.20 -10.87 -4.89
C CYS A 21 -3.17 -11.20 -6.04
N LEU A 22 -3.33 -10.29 -7.00
CA LEU A 22 -4.19 -10.52 -8.17
C LEU A 22 -3.65 -11.64 -9.07
N ASP A 23 -2.33 -11.73 -9.24
CA ASP A 23 -1.69 -12.77 -10.05
C ASP A 23 -1.86 -14.17 -9.44
N GLU A 24 -1.90 -14.26 -8.10
CA GLU A 24 -2.18 -15.49 -7.35
C GLU A 24 -3.69 -15.77 -7.18
N GLY A 25 -4.57 -14.96 -7.77
CA GLY A 25 -6.03 -15.15 -7.69
C GLY A 25 -6.65 -14.82 -6.33
N LEU A 26 -5.99 -13.97 -5.53
CA LEU A 26 -6.50 -13.45 -4.26
C LEU A 26 -7.34 -12.17 -4.48
N GLU A 27 -8.10 -11.77 -3.46
CA GLU A 27 -8.90 -10.53 -3.47
C GLU A 27 -8.28 -9.48 -2.52
N PRO A 28 -7.39 -8.59 -3.02
CA PRO A 28 -6.76 -7.57 -2.19
C PRO A 28 -7.67 -6.35 -1.95
N THR A 29 -7.67 -5.85 -0.72
CA THR A 29 -8.23 -4.55 -0.33
C THR A 29 -7.12 -3.65 0.21
N CYS A 30 -6.92 -2.48 -0.41
CA CYS A 30 -5.85 -1.55 -0.04
C CYS A 30 -6.37 -0.41 0.84
N PHE A 31 -5.64 -0.11 1.91
CA PHE A 31 -5.89 1.01 2.81
C PHE A 31 -4.70 1.96 2.77
N GLU A 32 -4.90 3.18 2.25
CA GLU A 32 -3.89 4.25 2.26
C GLU A 32 -4.39 5.40 3.14
N SER A 33 -3.50 5.90 3.99
CA SER A 33 -3.75 7.05 4.88
C SER A 33 -3.82 8.37 4.12
N SER A 34 -3.13 8.45 2.99
CA SER A 34 -3.08 9.57 2.06
C SER A 34 -4.25 9.56 1.07
N ASN A 35 -4.69 10.72 0.59
CA ASN A 35 -5.73 10.83 -0.44
C ASN A 35 -5.26 10.42 -1.85
N ASP A 36 -4.06 9.83 -1.97
CA ASP A 36 -3.42 9.53 -3.24
C ASP A 36 -2.33 8.46 -3.07
N ILE A 37 -1.96 7.80 -4.17
CA ILE A 37 -0.97 6.74 -4.22
C ILE A 37 0.46 7.27 -4.37
N GLY A 38 1.46 6.38 -4.23
CA GLY A 38 2.86 6.67 -4.52
C GLY A 38 3.74 6.89 -3.29
N GLY A 39 3.15 7.06 -2.10
CA GLY A 39 3.87 7.21 -0.82
C GLY A 39 5.03 8.20 -0.94
N LEU A 40 6.25 7.74 -0.63
CA LEU A 40 7.48 8.53 -0.70
C LEU A 40 7.76 9.17 -2.08
N TRP A 41 7.33 8.54 -3.17
CA TRP A 41 7.59 9.02 -4.54
C TRP A 41 6.60 10.10 -4.98
N ARG A 42 5.59 10.41 -4.15
CA ARG A 42 4.63 11.47 -4.42
C ARG A 42 5.21 12.81 -4.01
N PHE A 43 5.67 13.58 -4.98
CA PHE A 43 6.20 14.94 -4.75
C PHE A 43 5.05 15.92 -4.42
N LYS A 44 4.85 16.26 -3.14
CA LYS A 44 3.88 17.28 -2.72
C LYS A 44 4.49 18.68 -2.83
N LYS A 45 3.90 19.55 -3.65
CA LYS A 45 4.33 20.95 -3.82
C LYS A 45 3.71 21.81 -2.70
N GLY A 46 4.42 21.95 -1.59
CA GLY A 46 4.01 22.78 -0.45
C GLY A 46 4.53 22.23 0.87
N ARG A 47 4.97 23.14 1.76
CA ARG A 47 5.54 22.99 3.11
C ARG A 47 6.11 21.60 3.42
N ARG A 48 7.44 21.50 3.52
CA ARG A 48 8.16 20.34 4.06
C ARG A 48 7.45 19.85 5.33
N GLU A 49 6.65 18.79 5.23
CA GLU A 49 6.41 17.95 6.38
C GLU A 49 7.72 17.20 6.59
N GLU A 50 8.46 17.72 7.56
CA GLU A 50 9.76 17.24 7.97
C GLU A 50 9.65 15.74 8.31
N GLY A 51 10.29 14.92 7.48
CA GLY A 51 10.87 13.66 7.95
C GLY A 51 9.93 12.52 8.30
N ARG A 52 8.66 12.48 7.88
CA ARG A 52 7.95 11.20 7.86
C ARG A 52 8.30 10.47 6.57
N ALA A 53 9.49 9.88 6.54
CA ALA A 53 9.69 8.72 5.69
C ALA A 53 8.56 7.75 6.08
N GLU A 54 7.57 7.63 5.20
CA GLU A 54 6.47 6.69 5.38
C GLU A 54 7.14 5.32 5.39
N ARG A 55 7.47 4.85 6.60
CA ARG A 55 8.16 3.58 6.78
C ARG A 55 7.31 2.55 6.07
N THR A 56 7.83 2.04 4.98
CA THR A 56 7.23 1.00 4.16
C THR A 56 7.29 -0.32 4.91
N SER A 57 6.58 -0.38 6.03
CA SER A 57 6.35 -1.60 6.78
C SER A 57 5.34 -2.41 5.99
N HIS A 58 5.84 -3.35 5.18
CA HIS A 58 4.98 -4.31 4.50
C HIS A 58 4.25 -5.13 5.56
N PHE A 59 2.93 -5.03 5.59
CA PHE A 59 2.10 -5.89 6.43
C PHE A 59 0.95 -6.42 5.58
N CYS A 60 1.16 -7.58 4.97
CA CYS A 60 0.08 -8.37 4.38
C CYS A 60 -0.53 -9.21 5.50
N ILE A 61 -1.76 -8.89 5.89
CA ILE A 61 -2.54 -9.74 6.81
C ILE A 61 -3.37 -10.66 5.95
N ASN A 62 -3.13 -11.97 6.07
CA ASN A 62 -4.03 -12.97 5.53
C ASN A 62 -5.26 -13.01 6.47
N LEU A 63 -6.43 -12.60 5.97
CA LEU A 63 -7.67 -12.69 6.74
C LEU A 63 -8.19 -14.13 6.57
N SER A 64 -7.83 -15.01 7.51
CA SER A 64 -8.27 -16.41 7.59
C SER A 64 -9.77 -16.53 7.86
#